data_AF-A0A167GB25-F1
#
_entry.id   AF-A0A167GB25-F1
#
_cell.length_a   1.000
_cell.length_b   1.000
_cell.length_c   1.000
_cell.angle_alpha   90.00
_cell.angle_beta   90.00
_cell.angle_gamma   90.00
#
_symmetry.space_group_name_H-M   'P 1'
#
loop_
_entity.id
_entity.type
_entity.pdbx_description
1 polymer ?
#
loop_
_entity_poly.entity_id
_entity_poly.type
_entity_poly.pdbx_seq_one_letter_code
_entity_poly.pdbx_strand_id
1 'polypeptide(L)'
;MTLDPGPHGLAAPRRNLFFPTMAVLMLAAVVAGFWGTLFRPAEPLRPYLVVHGAIAVAWFALFTVQTLLAAAGRTDLHRRLGVAGVCLAIAVVASSLYTMAQLPANWRLQGIDVEARRGLVGLVLWGDFGALVAFGVLLCRAVLRRRRLDAHKRLMLLAMFSIMSPALIRLAALPPFAGFDGVVLTMLGLLALGLTLVAYDLATLRRLHRETLWGVPFFLVVHLAPAFALPGTSLDRWVMGVIG
;
A
#
# COMPACT_ATOMS: atom_id res chain seq x y z
N MET A 1 46.81 -42.82 13.94
CA MET A 1 46.63 -41.73 12.95
C MET A 1 45.13 -41.47 12.84
N THR A 2 44.62 -40.60 13.70
CA THR A 2 43.20 -40.22 13.77
C THR A 2 42.99 -38.94 12.96
N LEU A 3 42.23 -39.03 11.88
CA LEU A 3 41.86 -37.86 11.08
C LEU A 3 40.69 -37.14 11.77
N ASP A 4 40.94 -35.91 12.18
CA ASP A 4 39.97 -34.99 12.75
C ASP A 4 39.13 -34.38 11.61
N PRO A 5 37.79 -34.56 11.54
CA PRO A 5 36.98 -33.92 10.53
C PRO A 5 36.78 -32.44 10.93
N GLY A 6 37.42 -31.55 10.17
CA GLY A 6 37.36 -30.10 10.37
C GLY A 6 35.92 -29.55 10.41
N PRO A 7 35.74 -28.35 11.00
CA PRO A 7 34.42 -27.81 11.32
C PRO A 7 33.62 -27.61 10.04
N HIS A 8 32.46 -28.26 9.97
CA HIS A 8 31.44 -27.99 8.97
C HIS A 8 31.16 -26.48 8.93
N GLY A 9 31.63 -25.82 7.88
CA GLY A 9 31.36 -24.41 7.63
C GLY A 9 29.87 -24.18 7.66
N LEU A 10 29.38 -23.51 8.70
CA LEU A 10 27.99 -23.08 8.80
C LEU A 10 27.72 -22.20 7.58
N ALA A 11 26.99 -22.73 6.60
CA ALA A 11 26.57 -21.97 5.43
C ALA A 11 25.94 -20.67 5.93
N ALA A 12 26.47 -19.53 5.48
CA ALA A 12 25.97 -18.22 5.87
C ALA A 12 24.44 -18.18 5.67
N PRO A 13 23.65 -17.70 6.64
CA PRO A 13 22.19 -17.67 6.50
C PRO A 13 21.82 -16.98 5.20
N ARG A 14 21.10 -17.67 4.30
CA ARG A 14 20.63 -17.08 3.04
C ARG A 14 19.83 -15.82 3.37
N ARG A 15 20.33 -14.66 2.92
CA ARG A 15 19.63 -13.38 3.09
C ARG A 15 18.27 -13.46 2.42
N ASN A 16 17.22 -13.26 3.19
CA ASN A 16 15.85 -13.24 2.69
C ASN A 16 15.56 -11.89 2.03
N LEU A 17 15.57 -11.85 0.70
CA LEU A 17 15.40 -10.64 -0.10
C LEU A 17 13.94 -10.33 -0.44
N PHE A 18 12.98 -11.19 -0.07
CA PHE A 18 11.57 -11.02 -0.44
C PHE A 18 11.00 -9.66 -0.05
N PHE A 19 11.14 -9.27 1.22
CA PHE A 19 10.56 -8.01 1.73
C PHE A 19 11.22 -6.77 1.10
N PRO A 20 12.57 -6.67 1.00
CA PRO A 20 13.22 -5.62 0.22
C PRO A 20 12.79 -5.56 -1.24
N THR A 21 12.70 -6.71 -1.92
CA THR A 21 12.25 -6.78 -3.32
C THR A 21 10.84 -6.24 -3.46
N MET A 22 9.91 -6.67 -2.62
CA MET A 22 8.54 -6.15 -2.64
C MET A 22 8.49 -4.65 -2.37
N ALA A 23 9.28 -4.14 -1.41
CA ALA A 23 9.33 -2.71 -1.12
C ALA A 23 9.78 -1.88 -2.33
N VAL A 24 10.85 -2.32 -3.01
CA VAL A 24 11.36 -1.67 -4.22
C VAL A 24 10.35 -1.74 -5.36
N LEU A 25 9.72 -2.90 -5.59
CA LEU A 25 8.71 -3.07 -6.64
C LEU A 25 7.50 -2.16 -6.40
N MET A 26 7.04 -2.04 -5.15
CA MET A 26 5.92 -1.18 -4.79
C MET A 26 6.29 0.31 -4.96
N LEU A 27 7.49 0.72 -4.54
CA LEU A 27 7.97 2.08 -4.78
C LEU A 27 8.06 2.38 -6.28
N ALA A 28 8.58 1.45 -7.08
CA ALA A 28 8.64 1.59 -8.54
C ALA A 28 7.25 1.69 -9.16
N ALA A 29 6.28 0.88 -8.71
CA ALA A 29 4.90 0.95 -9.16
C ALA A 29 4.23 2.29 -8.79
N VAL A 30 4.51 2.83 -7.59
CA VAL A 30 4.06 4.18 -7.19
C VAL A 30 4.66 5.24 -8.11
N VAL A 31 5.97 5.21 -8.36
CA VAL A 31 6.62 6.19 -9.25
C VAL A 31 6.07 6.10 -10.67
N ALA A 32 5.93 4.88 -11.20
CA ALA A 32 5.42 4.65 -12.55
C ALA A 32 3.96 5.08 -12.69
N GLY A 33 3.09 4.65 -11.77
CA GLY A 33 1.66 5.00 -11.79
C GLY A 33 1.44 6.51 -11.64
N PHE A 34 2.26 7.19 -10.84
CA PHE A 34 2.13 8.64 -10.64
C PHE A 34 3.01 9.49 -11.57
N TRP A 35 3.68 8.89 -12.56
CA TRP A 35 4.60 9.63 -13.43
C TRP A 35 3.93 10.82 -14.12
N GLY A 36 2.80 10.59 -14.79
CA GLY A 36 2.05 11.63 -15.50
C GLY A 36 1.14 12.50 -14.60
N THR A 37 0.97 12.15 -13.33
CA THR A 37 0.02 12.87 -12.43
C THR A 37 0.69 13.56 -11.24
N LEU A 38 1.95 13.25 -10.94
CA LEU A 38 2.71 13.85 -9.84
C LEU A 38 4.07 14.39 -10.32
N PHE A 39 4.84 13.56 -11.04
CA PHE A 39 6.22 13.91 -11.41
C PHE A 39 6.32 14.75 -12.68
N ARG A 40 5.44 14.51 -13.65
CA ARG A 40 5.31 15.29 -14.89
C ARG A 40 3.83 15.58 -15.19
N PRO A 41 3.16 16.35 -14.32
CA PRO A 41 1.76 16.65 -14.50
C PRO A 41 1.57 17.55 -15.74
N ALA A 42 0.50 17.31 -16.51
CA ALA A 42 0.17 18.13 -17.68
C ALA A 42 -0.28 19.54 -17.30
N GLU A 43 -0.87 19.69 -16.11
CA GLU A 43 -1.35 20.94 -15.54
C GLU A 43 -0.76 21.15 -14.14
N PRO A 44 -0.58 22.40 -13.67
CA PRO A 44 -0.10 22.66 -12.33
C PRO A 44 -0.95 21.97 -11.25
N LEU A 45 -0.29 21.25 -10.34
CA LEU A 45 -0.95 20.59 -9.22
C LEU A 45 -1.33 21.59 -8.15
N ARG A 46 -2.48 21.35 -7.52
CA ARG A 46 -2.88 22.08 -6.31
C ARG A 46 -1.87 21.81 -5.19
N PRO A 47 -1.55 22.79 -4.34
CA PRO A 47 -0.53 22.64 -3.30
C PRO A 47 -0.72 21.41 -2.41
N TYR A 48 -1.97 21.10 -2.01
CA TYR A 48 -2.24 19.95 -1.16
C TYR A 48 -2.01 18.60 -1.87
N LEU A 49 -2.16 18.52 -3.20
CA LEU A 49 -1.84 17.32 -3.98
C LEU A 49 -0.33 17.11 -4.07
N VAL A 50 0.44 18.19 -4.18
CA VAL A 50 1.91 18.14 -4.09
C VAL A 50 2.34 17.62 -2.72
N VAL A 51 1.75 18.16 -1.64
CA VAL A 51 2.04 17.74 -0.27
C VAL A 51 1.67 16.28 -0.03
N HIS A 52 0.45 15.87 -0.40
CA HIS A 52 0.01 14.48 -0.28
C HIS A 52 0.90 13.52 -1.10
N GLY A 53 1.22 13.87 -2.35
CA GLY A 53 2.10 13.07 -3.20
C GLY A 53 3.50 12.94 -2.60
N ALA A 54 4.07 14.02 -2.07
CA ALA A 54 5.36 13.99 -1.39
C ALA A 54 5.34 13.10 -0.14
N ILE A 55 4.28 13.18 0.69
CA ILE A 55 4.08 12.32 1.86
C ILE A 55 4.01 10.85 1.45
N ALA A 56 3.22 10.53 0.42
CA ALA A 56 3.08 9.16 -0.08
C ALA A 56 4.42 8.61 -0.60
N VAL A 57 5.13 9.35 -1.45
CA VAL A 57 6.44 8.94 -1.97
C VAL A 57 7.45 8.75 -0.82
N ALA A 58 7.49 9.69 0.13
CA ALA A 58 8.34 9.58 1.31
C ALA A 58 8.01 8.34 2.15
N TRP A 59 6.73 7.98 2.28
CA TRP A 59 6.30 6.80 3.03
C TRP A 59 6.79 5.49 2.39
N PHE A 60 6.62 5.33 1.07
CA PHE A 60 7.12 4.16 0.34
C PHE A 60 8.66 4.11 0.28
N ALA A 61 9.31 5.26 0.14
CA ALA A 61 10.77 5.37 0.21
C ALA A 61 11.29 4.97 1.61
N LEU A 62 10.66 5.46 2.67
CA LEU A 62 10.99 5.08 4.04
C LEU A 62 10.80 3.58 4.25
N PHE A 63 9.68 3.00 3.81
CA PHE A 63 9.47 1.55 3.89
C PHE A 63 10.58 0.76 3.18
N THR A 64 10.99 1.22 1.99
CA THR A 64 12.11 0.62 1.24
C THR A 64 13.41 0.70 2.04
N VAL A 65 13.78 1.89 2.54
CA VAL A 65 14.96 2.07 3.40
C VAL A 65 14.90 1.15 4.64
N GLN A 66 13.74 1.06 5.29
CA GLN A 66 13.55 0.24 6.49
C GLN A 66 13.76 -1.26 6.23
N THR A 67 13.29 -1.77 5.08
CA THR A 67 13.50 -3.18 4.70
C THR A 67 14.95 -3.45 4.32
N LEU A 68 15.63 -2.51 3.64
CA LEU A 68 17.05 -2.60 3.29
C LEU A 68 17.95 -2.56 4.53
N LEU A 69 17.68 -1.66 5.48
CA LEU A 69 18.40 -1.60 6.76
C LEU A 69 18.23 -2.90 7.56
N ALA A 70 17.02 -3.45 7.60
CA ALA A 70 16.76 -4.73 8.26
C ALA A 70 17.52 -5.88 7.57
N ALA A 71 17.53 -5.95 6.24
CA ALA A 71 18.27 -6.95 5.48
C ALA A 71 19.80 -6.80 5.62
N ALA A 72 20.28 -5.58 5.82
CA ALA A 72 21.69 -5.27 6.09
C ALA A 72 22.10 -5.49 7.56
N GLY A 73 21.18 -5.86 8.45
CA GLY A 73 21.45 -6.04 9.88
C GLY A 73 21.58 -4.73 10.67
N ARG A 74 21.33 -3.57 10.06
CA ARG A 74 21.40 -2.23 10.67
C ARG A 74 20.12 -1.90 11.46
N THR A 75 19.81 -2.77 12.42
CA THR A 75 18.59 -2.67 13.23
C THR A 75 18.58 -1.46 14.17
N ASP A 76 19.76 -0.90 14.48
CA ASP A 76 19.95 0.36 15.17
C ASP A 76 19.32 1.53 14.41
N LEU A 77 19.66 1.68 13.13
CA LEU A 77 19.12 2.71 12.25
C LEU A 77 17.63 2.47 11.96
N HIS A 78 17.24 1.22 11.74
CA HIS A 78 15.83 0.84 11.54
C HIS A 78 14.95 1.37 12.69
N ARG A 79 15.37 1.13 13.94
CA ARG A 79 14.63 1.59 15.13
C ARG A 79 14.59 3.12 15.25
N ARG A 80 15.71 3.80 14.99
CA ARG A 80 15.78 5.28 15.04
C ARG A 80 14.84 5.92 14.01
N LEU A 81 14.94 5.49 12.76
CA LEU A 81 14.08 6.00 11.69
C LEU A 81 12.61 5.56 11.85
N GLY A 82 12.36 4.44 12.53
CA GLY A 82 11.01 3.95 12.81
C GLY A 82 10.17 4.93 13.63
N VAL A 83 10.79 5.74 14.49
CA VAL A 83 10.10 6.81 15.24
C VAL A 83 9.58 7.88 14.30
N ALA A 84 10.40 8.35 13.35
CA ALA A 84 9.97 9.28 12.30
C ALA A 84 8.86 8.67 11.41
N GLY A 85 8.89 7.35 11.23
CA GLY A 85 7.82 6.62 10.55
C GLY A 85 6.44 6.77 11.19
N VAL A 86 6.34 6.91 12.52
CA VAL A 86 5.04 7.13 13.17
C VAL A 86 4.43 8.48 12.76
N CYS A 87 5.23 9.54 12.76
CA CYS A 87 4.77 10.87 12.34
C CYS A 87 4.37 10.86 10.85
N LEU A 88 5.15 10.20 10.00
CA LEU A 88 4.84 10.10 8.58
C LEU A 88 3.58 9.28 8.32
N ALA A 89 3.32 8.22 9.09
CA ALA A 89 2.08 7.46 8.99
C ALA A 89 0.83 8.30 9.33
N ILE A 90 0.92 9.16 10.35
CA ILE A 90 -0.16 10.10 10.69
C ILE A 90 -0.37 11.09 9.52
N ALA A 91 0.71 11.60 8.95
CA ALA A 91 0.65 12.48 7.79
C ALA A 91 0.02 11.80 6.55
N VAL A 92 0.30 10.51 6.31
CA VAL A 92 -0.37 9.72 5.27
C VAL A 92 -1.87 9.72 5.52
N VAL A 93 -2.33 9.35 6.72
CA VAL A 93 -3.78 9.30 7.02
C VAL A 93 -4.44 10.66 6.87
N ALA A 94 -3.87 11.70 7.49
CA ALA A 94 -4.45 13.04 7.46
C ALA A 94 -4.51 13.62 6.04
N SER A 95 -3.42 13.50 5.28
CA SER A 95 -3.39 14.00 3.90
C SER A 95 -4.32 13.20 2.98
N SER A 96 -4.41 11.86 3.13
CA SER A 96 -5.34 11.04 2.37
C SER A 96 -6.80 11.45 2.61
N LEU A 97 -7.22 11.57 3.88
CA LEU A 97 -8.57 12.02 4.22
C LEU A 97 -8.89 13.40 3.62
N TYR A 98 -7.93 14.32 3.67
CA TYR A 98 -8.09 15.63 3.05
C TYR A 98 -8.24 15.52 1.52
N THR A 99 -7.39 14.74 0.82
CA THR A 99 -7.51 14.55 -0.63
C THR A 99 -8.83 13.90 -1.04
N MET A 100 -9.32 12.94 -0.26
CA MET A 100 -10.60 12.26 -0.49
C MET A 100 -11.78 13.23 -0.35
N ALA A 101 -11.76 14.10 0.67
CA ALA A 101 -12.79 15.12 0.85
C ALA A 101 -12.84 16.13 -0.32
N GLN A 102 -11.72 16.35 -1.01
CA GLN A 102 -11.64 17.25 -2.17
C GLN A 102 -11.94 16.55 -3.51
N LEU A 103 -12.15 15.23 -3.52
CA LEU A 103 -12.28 14.44 -4.74
C LEU A 103 -13.44 14.94 -5.65
N PRO A 104 -14.67 15.15 -5.15
CA PRO A 104 -15.78 15.60 -6.02
C PRO A 104 -15.51 16.99 -6.61
N ALA A 105 -15.03 17.93 -5.79
CA ALA A 105 -14.70 19.28 -6.23
C ALA A 105 -13.61 19.28 -7.32
N ASN A 106 -12.56 18.48 -7.17
CA ASN A 106 -11.53 18.34 -8.20
C ASN A 106 -12.06 17.77 -9.51
N TRP A 107 -12.90 16.75 -9.44
CA TRP A 107 -13.46 16.11 -10.63
C TRP A 107 -14.36 17.07 -11.41
N ARG A 108 -15.19 17.87 -10.73
CA ARG A 108 -15.96 18.94 -11.39
C ARG A 108 -15.06 19.95 -12.09
N LEU A 109 -13.93 20.32 -11.46
CA LEU A 109 -12.96 21.25 -12.04
C LEU A 109 -12.18 20.65 -13.22
N GLN A 110 -12.16 19.33 -13.36
CA GLN A 110 -11.66 18.59 -14.52
C GLN A 110 -12.74 18.37 -15.60
N GLY A 111 -13.92 18.98 -15.45
CA GLY A 111 -15.05 18.82 -16.38
C GLY A 111 -15.76 17.48 -16.28
N ILE A 112 -15.51 16.71 -15.21
CA ILE A 112 -16.20 15.43 -14.97
C ILE A 112 -17.56 15.72 -14.35
N ASP A 113 -18.62 15.24 -15.00
CA ASP A 113 -19.96 15.22 -14.42
C ASP A 113 -20.02 14.21 -13.27
N VAL A 114 -19.87 14.72 -12.04
CA VAL A 114 -19.88 13.94 -10.80
C VAL A 114 -21.24 13.28 -10.56
N GLU A 115 -22.34 13.88 -11.00
CA GLU A 115 -23.68 13.33 -10.78
C GLU A 115 -23.94 12.17 -11.75
N ALA A 116 -23.61 12.36 -13.04
CA ALA A 116 -23.70 11.28 -14.02
C ALA A 116 -22.73 10.12 -13.72
N ARG A 117 -21.60 10.38 -13.06
CA ARG A 117 -20.59 9.37 -12.68
C ARG A 117 -20.59 9.02 -11.20
N ARG A 118 -21.70 9.29 -10.50
CA ARG A 118 -21.81 9.13 -9.05
C ARG A 118 -21.40 7.73 -8.55
N GLY A 119 -21.74 6.68 -9.30
CA GLY A 119 -21.34 5.31 -8.96
C GLY A 119 -19.82 5.11 -8.97
N LEU A 120 -19.10 5.68 -9.96
CA LEU A 120 -17.64 5.60 -10.04
C LEU A 120 -16.97 6.46 -8.96
N VAL A 121 -17.51 7.65 -8.69
CA VAL A 121 -16.99 8.53 -7.61
C VAL A 121 -17.12 7.82 -6.27
N GLY A 122 -18.28 7.24 -5.98
CA GLY A 122 -18.52 6.47 -4.77
C GLY A 122 -17.60 5.25 -4.67
N LEU A 123 -17.43 4.49 -5.76
CA LEU A 123 -16.52 3.34 -5.81
C LEU A 123 -15.10 3.73 -5.37
N VAL A 124 -14.55 4.81 -5.94
CA VAL A 124 -13.20 5.30 -5.61
C VAL A 124 -13.15 5.82 -4.18
N LEU A 125 -14.10 6.68 -3.78
CA LEU A 125 -14.12 7.30 -2.45
C LEU A 125 -14.21 6.26 -1.33
N TRP A 126 -15.14 5.31 -1.44
CA TRP A 126 -15.33 4.28 -0.42
C TRP A 126 -14.23 3.21 -0.47
N GLY A 127 -13.69 2.91 -1.66
CA GLY A 127 -12.51 2.06 -1.79
C GLY A 127 -11.28 2.64 -1.10
N ASP A 128 -10.99 3.93 -1.33
CA ASP A 128 -9.88 4.64 -0.69
C ASP A 128 -10.08 4.75 0.84
N PHE A 129 -11.33 4.91 1.29
CA PHE A 129 -11.65 4.87 2.72
C PHE A 129 -11.37 3.49 3.33
N GLY A 130 -11.85 2.43 2.68
CA GLY A 130 -11.57 1.05 3.08
C GLY A 130 -10.08 0.73 3.11
N ALA A 131 -9.35 1.16 2.08
CA ALA A 131 -7.89 1.07 1.99
C ALA A 131 -7.20 1.72 3.20
N LEU A 132 -7.65 2.92 3.60
CA LEU A 132 -7.06 3.66 4.70
C LEU A 132 -7.36 3.01 6.06
N VAL A 133 -8.57 2.47 6.24
CA VAL A 133 -8.92 1.67 7.43
C VAL A 133 -8.07 0.41 7.51
N ALA A 134 -7.94 -0.33 6.41
CA ALA A 134 -7.10 -1.53 6.36
C ALA A 134 -5.64 -1.21 6.69
N PHE A 135 -5.08 -0.15 6.08
CA PHE A 135 -3.75 0.36 6.36
C PHE A 135 -3.57 0.70 7.84
N GLY A 136 -4.46 1.51 8.42
CA GLY A 136 -4.36 1.95 9.81
C GLY A 136 -4.38 0.76 10.78
N VAL A 137 -5.32 -0.18 10.60
CA VAL A 137 -5.43 -1.35 11.47
C VAL A 137 -4.20 -2.26 11.35
N LEU A 138 -3.75 -2.56 10.13
CA LEU A 138 -2.60 -3.42 9.89
C LEU A 138 -1.29 -2.78 10.38
N LEU A 139 -1.12 -1.48 10.16
CA LEU A 139 0.03 -0.73 10.63
C LEU A 139 0.08 -0.68 12.16
N CYS A 140 -1.03 -0.34 12.83
CA CYS A 140 -1.12 -0.35 14.29
C CYS A 140 -0.77 -1.73 14.84
N ARG A 141 -1.34 -2.79 14.24
CA ARG A 141 -1.02 -4.18 14.62
C ARG A 141 0.46 -4.51 14.37
N ALA A 142 1.05 -4.05 13.27
CA ALA A 142 2.47 -4.24 12.97
C ALA A 142 3.37 -3.60 14.05
N VAL A 143 3.06 -2.38 14.46
CA VAL A 143 3.80 -1.63 15.48
C VAL A 143 3.63 -2.27 16.86
N LEU A 144 2.42 -2.72 17.22
CA LEU A 144 2.17 -3.46 18.46
C LEU A 144 2.93 -4.80 18.51
N ARG A 145 3.10 -5.45 17.35
CA ARG A 145 3.82 -6.72 17.20
C ARG A 145 5.30 -6.54 16.83
N ARG A 146 5.89 -5.35 16.96
CA ARG A 146 7.30 -5.05 16.60
C ARG A 146 8.35 -5.96 17.24
N ARG A 147 8.05 -6.56 18.40
CA ARG A 147 8.94 -7.53 19.07
C ARG A 147 8.92 -8.94 18.45
N ARG A 148 7.91 -9.26 17.63
CA ARG A 148 7.80 -10.52 16.89
C ARG A 148 8.12 -10.24 15.42
N LEU A 149 9.40 -10.33 15.07
CA LEU A 149 9.92 -9.88 13.76
C LEU A 149 9.20 -10.52 12.57
N ASP A 150 8.87 -11.80 12.64
CA ASP A 150 8.13 -12.50 11.59
C ASP A 150 6.69 -11.99 11.40
N ALA A 151 6.03 -11.59 12.47
CA ALA A 151 4.71 -10.96 12.40
C ALA A 151 4.83 -9.52 11.89
N HIS A 152 5.76 -8.75 12.45
CA HIS A 152 5.96 -7.34 12.13
C HIS A 152 6.18 -7.11 10.63
N LYS A 153 7.12 -7.82 10.00
CA LYS A 153 7.46 -7.62 8.58
C LYS A 153 6.28 -7.95 7.64
N ARG A 154 5.47 -8.95 7.98
CA ARG A 154 4.27 -9.34 7.20
C ARG A 154 3.17 -8.31 7.34
N LEU A 155 2.89 -7.85 8.56
CA LEU A 155 1.87 -6.85 8.83
C LEU A 155 2.24 -5.49 8.23
N MET A 156 3.52 -5.08 8.28
CA MET A 156 3.99 -3.89 7.58
C MET A 156 3.76 -4.01 6.08
N LEU A 157 4.12 -5.13 5.46
CA LEU A 157 3.91 -5.35 4.02
C LEU A 157 2.42 -5.32 3.64
N LEU A 158 1.56 -5.95 4.43
CA LEU A 158 0.10 -5.93 4.22
C LEU A 158 -0.50 -4.53 4.37
N ALA A 159 0.00 -3.74 5.33
CA ALA A 159 -0.39 -2.33 5.45
C ALA A 159 -0.02 -1.57 4.17
N MET A 160 1.19 -1.78 3.64
CA MET A 160 1.61 -1.15 2.38
C MET A 160 0.74 -1.60 1.20
N PHE A 161 0.37 -2.88 1.10
CA PHE A 161 -0.53 -3.39 0.05
C PHE A 161 -1.89 -2.70 0.07
N SER A 162 -2.38 -2.37 1.26
CA SER A 162 -3.71 -1.78 1.44
C SER A 162 -3.87 -0.44 0.73
N ILE A 163 -2.80 0.34 0.59
CA ILE A 163 -2.81 1.69 -0.02
C ILE A 163 -2.21 1.71 -1.43
N MET A 164 -2.11 0.55 -2.10
CA MET A 164 -1.58 0.47 -3.47
C MET A 164 -2.59 0.83 -4.56
N SER A 165 -3.90 0.88 -4.25
CA SER A 165 -4.95 1.10 -5.26
C SER A 165 -4.73 2.34 -6.13
N PRO A 166 -4.32 3.52 -5.62
CA PRO A 166 -4.16 4.70 -6.47
C PRO A 166 -3.00 4.56 -7.46
N ALA A 167 -1.94 3.80 -7.10
CA ALA A 167 -0.85 3.52 -8.02
C ALA A 167 -1.30 2.52 -9.09
N LEU A 168 -1.96 1.42 -8.67
CA LEU A 168 -2.40 0.36 -9.57
C LEU A 168 -3.39 0.85 -10.62
N ILE A 169 -4.39 1.65 -10.24
CA ILE A 169 -5.37 2.17 -11.20
C ILE A 169 -4.73 3.04 -12.27
N ARG A 170 -3.66 3.77 -11.93
CA ARG A 170 -2.93 4.63 -12.87
C ARG A 170 -1.98 3.85 -13.77
N LEU A 171 -1.52 2.66 -13.36
CA LEU A 171 -0.73 1.80 -14.24
C LEU A 171 -1.51 1.42 -15.50
N ALA A 172 -2.85 1.39 -15.46
CA ALA A 172 -3.69 1.14 -16.63
C ALA A 172 -3.51 2.18 -17.75
N ALA A 173 -2.99 3.37 -17.44
CA ALA A 173 -2.68 4.41 -18.42
C ALA A 173 -1.31 4.20 -19.11
N LEU A 174 -0.49 3.25 -18.65
CA LEU A 174 0.81 2.96 -19.25
C LEU A 174 0.67 2.03 -20.46
N PRO A 175 1.53 2.14 -21.49
CA PRO A 175 1.43 1.33 -22.71
C PRO A 175 1.29 -0.18 -22.49
N PRO A 176 2.00 -0.83 -21.55
CA PRO A 176 1.86 -2.28 -21.32
C PRO A 176 0.47 -2.72 -20.80
N PHE A 177 -0.28 -1.79 -20.21
CA PHE A 177 -1.62 -2.04 -19.66
C PHE A 177 -2.70 -1.26 -20.41
N ALA A 178 -2.35 -0.62 -21.52
CA ALA A 178 -3.29 0.15 -22.32
C ALA A 178 -4.43 -0.76 -22.80
N GLY A 179 -5.68 -0.34 -22.55
CA GLY A 179 -6.88 -1.10 -22.87
C GLY A 179 -7.42 -1.99 -21.75
N PHE A 180 -6.70 -2.14 -20.63
CA PHE A 180 -7.28 -2.73 -19.42
C PHE A 180 -8.13 -1.70 -18.67
N ASP A 181 -9.28 -2.15 -18.16
CA ASP A 181 -10.04 -1.36 -17.20
C ASP A 181 -9.23 -1.16 -15.90
N GLY A 182 -9.12 0.08 -15.45
CA GLY A 182 -8.30 0.44 -14.29
C GLY A 182 -8.79 -0.16 -12.98
N VAL A 183 -10.10 -0.36 -12.82
CA VAL A 183 -10.68 -1.00 -11.63
C VAL A 183 -10.32 -2.48 -11.65
N VAL A 184 -10.48 -3.16 -12.78
CA VAL A 184 -10.10 -4.57 -12.94
C VAL A 184 -8.60 -4.76 -12.68
N LEU A 185 -7.74 -3.92 -13.25
CA LEU A 185 -6.30 -3.98 -13.01
C LEU A 185 -5.97 -3.79 -11.53
N THR A 186 -6.67 -2.89 -10.84
CA THR A 186 -6.52 -2.68 -9.39
C THR A 186 -6.92 -3.90 -8.59
N MET A 187 -8.07 -4.52 -8.89
CA MET A 187 -8.52 -5.75 -8.22
C MET A 187 -7.51 -6.89 -8.39
N LEU A 188 -7.07 -7.13 -9.62
CA LEU A 188 -6.10 -8.17 -9.94
C LEU A 188 -4.75 -7.89 -9.27
N GLY A 189 -4.31 -6.63 -9.27
CA GLY A 189 -3.06 -6.21 -8.62
C GLY A 189 -3.09 -6.43 -7.11
N LEU A 190 -4.16 -6.01 -6.43
CA LEU A 190 -4.33 -6.23 -4.98
C LEU A 190 -4.37 -7.72 -4.64
N LEU A 191 -5.10 -8.52 -5.43
CA LEU A 191 -5.12 -9.97 -5.28
C LEU A 191 -3.72 -10.58 -5.46
N ALA A 192 -3.01 -10.18 -6.51
CA ALA A 192 -1.66 -10.67 -6.80
C ALA A 192 -0.66 -10.33 -5.67
N LEU A 193 -0.74 -9.12 -5.09
CA LEU A 193 0.08 -8.74 -3.92
C LEU A 193 -0.19 -9.67 -2.73
N GLY A 194 -1.47 -9.91 -2.40
CA GLY A 194 -1.86 -10.84 -1.34
C GLY A 194 -1.39 -12.28 -1.59
N LEU A 195 -1.59 -12.78 -2.81
CA LEU A 195 -1.15 -14.12 -3.23
C LEU A 195 0.37 -14.26 -3.20
N THR A 196 1.11 -13.20 -3.50
CA THR A 196 2.58 -13.20 -3.43
C THR A 196 3.07 -13.45 -2.00
N LEU A 197 2.42 -12.86 -0.98
CA LEU A 197 2.75 -13.14 0.41
C LEU A 197 2.33 -14.56 0.84
N VAL A 198 1.18 -15.04 0.37
CA VAL A 198 0.73 -16.43 0.58
C VAL A 198 1.74 -17.43 0.00
N ALA A 199 2.13 -17.23 -1.25
CA ALA A 199 3.11 -18.06 -1.94
C ALA A 199 4.46 -18.04 -1.22
N TYR A 200 4.91 -16.87 -0.76
CA TYR A 200 6.12 -16.74 0.04
C TYR A 200 6.05 -17.55 1.34
N ASP A 201 4.94 -17.50 2.08
CA ASP A 201 4.78 -18.29 3.30
C ASP A 201 4.73 -19.80 3.02
N LEU A 202 4.03 -20.24 1.98
CA LEU A 202 4.00 -21.65 1.60
C LEU A 202 5.38 -22.15 1.13
N ALA A 203 6.11 -21.33 0.38
CA ALA A 203 7.44 -21.68 -0.11
C ALA A 203 8.49 -21.74 1.02
N THR A 204 8.41 -20.85 2.01
CA THR A 204 9.44 -20.72 3.06
C THR A 204 9.08 -21.43 4.36
N LEU A 205 7.80 -21.48 4.73
CA LEU A 205 7.33 -22.07 5.99
C LEU A 205 6.56 -23.38 5.78
N ARG A 206 6.18 -23.72 4.53
CA ARG A 206 5.29 -24.86 4.19
C ARG A 206 3.91 -24.80 4.85
N ARG A 207 3.56 -23.63 5.38
CA ARG A 207 2.28 -23.30 6.03
C ARG A 207 2.08 -21.78 6.01
N LEU A 208 0.84 -21.34 6.10
CA LEU A 208 0.55 -19.91 6.21
C LEU A 208 0.90 -19.39 7.60
N HIS A 209 1.60 -18.26 7.67
CA HIS A 209 1.79 -17.56 8.92
C HIS A 209 0.44 -16.99 9.38
N ARG A 210 0.18 -16.98 10.70
CA ARG A 210 -1.09 -16.50 11.27
C ARG A 210 -1.47 -15.10 10.76
N GLU A 211 -0.49 -14.21 10.69
CA GLU A 211 -0.72 -12.83 10.22
C GLU A 211 -1.00 -12.74 8.72
N THR A 212 -0.51 -13.70 7.91
CA THR A 212 -0.85 -13.79 6.48
C THR A 212 -2.25 -14.37 6.31
N LEU A 213 -2.56 -15.45 7.01
CA LEU A 213 -3.85 -16.16 6.95
C LEU A 213 -5.03 -15.23 7.23
N TRP A 214 -4.92 -14.38 8.25
CA TRP A 214 -5.96 -13.39 8.56
C TRP A 214 -5.75 -12.07 7.80
N GLY A 215 -4.51 -11.61 7.66
CA GLY A 215 -4.23 -10.28 7.14
C GLY A 215 -4.50 -10.13 5.64
N VAL A 216 -4.29 -11.18 4.84
CA VAL A 216 -4.61 -11.18 3.40
C VAL A 216 -6.11 -11.00 3.14
N PRO A 217 -7.01 -11.86 3.67
CA PRO A 217 -8.44 -11.64 3.50
C PRO A 217 -8.89 -10.35 4.17
N PHE A 218 -8.33 -9.97 5.32
CA PHE A 218 -8.68 -8.71 5.98
C PHE A 218 -8.43 -7.50 5.08
N PHE A 219 -7.22 -7.34 4.50
CA PHE A 219 -6.96 -6.17 3.66
C PHE A 219 -7.82 -6.17 2.40
N LEU A 220 -8.02 -7.33 1.76
CA LEU A 220 -8.84 -7.42 0.55
C LEU A 220 -10.30 -7.06 0.86
N VAL A 221 -10.89 -7.67 1.89
CA VAL A 221 -12.30 -7.42 2.24
C VAL A 221 -12.50 -5.99 2.72
N VAL A 222 -11.67 -5.49 3.63
CA VAL A 222 -11.85 -4.14 4.20
C VAL A 222 -11.58 -3.05 3.16
N HIS A 223 -10.70 -3.29 2.19
CA HIS A 223 -10.50 -2.38 1.06
C HIS A 223 -11.68 -2.45 0.07
N LEU A 224 -12.05 -3.65 -0.38
CA LEU A 224 -12.95 -3.81 -1.52
C LEU A 224 -14.44 -3.74 -1.14
N ALA A 225 -14.84 -4.27 0.02
CA ALA A 225 -16.25 -4.33 0.38
C ALA A 225 -16.90 -2.93 0.45
N PRO A 226 -16.29 -1.89 1.07
CA PRO A 226 -16.85 -0.55 1.05
C PRO A 226 -17.03 0.01 -0.36
N ALA A 227 -16.07 -0.26 -1.27
CA ALA A 227 -16.10 0.21 -2.65
C ALA A 227 -17.35 -0.28 -3.40
N PHE A 228 -17.80 -1.51 -3.15
CA PHE A 228 -18.96 -2.09 -3.85
C PHE A 228 -20.27 -2.02 -3.08
N ALA A 229 -20.22 -1.95 -1.74
CA ALA A 229 -21.43 -2.01 -0.91
C ALA A 229 -22.02 -0.63 -0.56
N LEU A 230 -21.20 0.43 -0.53
CA LEU A 230 -21.64 1.75 -0.09
C LEU A 230 -22.13 2.69 -1.19
N PRO A 231 -21.63 2.66 -2.44
CA PRO A 231 -22.14 3.55 -3.48
C PRO A 231 -23.66 3.42 -3.68
N GLY A 232 -24.36 4.55 -3.75
CA GLY A 232 -25.82 4.62 -3.92
C GLY A 232 -26.63 4.47 -2.63
N THR A 233 -26.02 4.14 -1.49
CA THR A 233 -26.69 4.10 -0.19
C THR A 233 -27.13 5.48 0.30
N SER A 234 -27.96 5.55 1.33
CA SER A 234 -28.31 6.82 2.00
C SER A 234 -27.09 7.49 2.63
N LEU A 235 -26.17 6.70 3.20
CA LEU A 235 -24.90 7.20 3.75
C LEU A 235 -24.05 7.84 2.65
N ASP A 236 -23.88 7.17 1.51
CA ASP A 236 -23.17 7.71 0.35
C ASP A 236 -23.79 9.00 -0.17
N ARG A 237 -25.13 9.09 -0.24
CA ARG A 237 -25.82 10.35 -0.60
C ARG A 237 -25.55 11.47 0.39
N TRP A 238 -25.61 11.17 1.68
CA TRP A 238 -25.33 12.14 2.72
C TRP A 238 -23.87 12.62 2.67
N VAL A 239 -22.89 11.71 2.62
CA VAL A 239 -21.47 12.07 2.53
C VAL A 239 -21.22 12.93 1.30
N MET A 240 -21.67 12.50 0.12
CA MET A 240 -21.50 13.26 -1.12
C MET A 240 -22.15 14.65 -1.08
N GLY A 241 -23.23 14.84 -0.31
CA GLY A 241 -23.83 16.15 -0.10
C GLY A 241 -23.07 17.05 0.90
N VAL A 242 -22.22 16.46 1.75
CA VAL A 242 -21.36 17.20 2.69
C VAL A 242 -20.04 17.61 2.04
N ILE A 243 -19.45 16.76 1.21
CA ILE A 243 -18.15 17.00 0.55
C ILE A 243 -18.27 17.53 -0.89
N GLY A 244 -19.47 17.50 -1.46
CA GLY A 244 -19.77 17.89 -2.84
C GLY A 244 -20.37 19.28 -2.93
#